data_AF-A0A5C1AJJ4-F1
#
_entry.id   AF-A0A5C1AJJ4-F1
#
_cell.length_a   1.000
_cell.length_b   1.000
_cell.length_c   1.000
_cell.angle_alpha   90.00
_cell.angle_beta   90.00
_cell.angle_gamma   90.00
#
_symmetry.space_group_name_H-M   'P 1'
#
loop_
_entity.id
_entity.type
_entity.pdbx_description
1 polymer ?
#
loop_
_entity_poly.entity_id
_entity_poly.type
_entity_poly.pdbx_seq_one_letter_code
_entity_poly.pdbx_strand_id
1 'polypeptide(L)'
;MTHPDVSLNELILAFLTHAKTHCRRADGTATNEQMEFRQAFKPLKKLHGESLAAEFGPAKLKAVREAMVEAGICRTLVNRRVLRVRFLFRWAVEQEMVLTTVYHSLKTVIGLQFGRTPAPETDPITPVEA
;
A
#
# COMPACT_ATOMS: atom_id res chain seq x y z
N MET A 1 12.48 -23.44 -2.19
CA MET A 1 13.22 -22.17 -2.05
C MET A 1 12.62 -21.42 -0.88
N THR A 2 13.32 -21.41 0.25
CA THR A 2 12.96 -20.64 1.45
C THR A 2 13.44 -19.20 1.22
N HIS A 3 12.51 -18.27 1.17
CA HIS A 3 12.83 -16.83 1.18
C HIS A 3 13.23 -16.42 2.60
N PRO A 4 14.04 -15.37 2.76
CA PRO A 4 14.43 -14.89 4.08
C PRO A 4 13.20 -14.53 4.93
N ASP A 5 13.27 -14.77 6.23
CA ASP A 5 12.23 -14.45 7.22
C ASP A 5 12.17 -12.94 7.46
N VAL A 6 11.72 -12.20 6.46
CA VAL A 6 11.60 -10.73 6.49
C VAL A 6 10.25 -10.35 7.08
N SER A 7 10.26 -9.54 8.14
CA SER A 7 9.06 -8.92 8.69
C SER A 7 8.51 -7.81 7.77
N LEU A 8 7.23 -7.48 7.92
CA LEU A 8 6.66 -6.36 7.16
C LEU A 8 7.31 -5.02 7.49
N ASN A 9 7.77 -4.82 8.73
CA ASN A 9 8.53 -3.62 9.11
C ASN A 9 9.84 -3.50 8.35
N GLU A 10 10.62 -4.59 8.26
CA GLU A 10 11.87 -4.62 7.51
C GLU A 10 11.62 -4.41 6.01
N LEU A 11 10.59 -5.06 5.45
CA LEU A 11 10.21 -4.88 4.05
C LEU A 11 9.82 -3.42 3.75
N ILE A 12 9.01 -2.81 4.61
CA ILE A 12 8.62 -1.39 4.48
C ILE A 12 9.85 -0.48 4.58
N LEU A 13 10.76 -0.75 5.52
CA LEU A 13 11.97 0.04 5.71
C LEU A 13 12.91 -0.04 4.49
N ALA A 14 13.11 -1.25 3.96
CA ALA A 14 13.91 -1.49 2.76
C ALA A 14 13.32 -0.75 1.56
N PHE A 15 12.00 -0.88 1.34
CA PHE A 15 11.31 -0.17 0.26
C PHE A 15 11.39 1.34 0.41
N LEU A 16 11.15 1.89 1.59
CA LEU A 16 11.21 3.34 1.80
C LEU A 16 12.64 3.89 1.60
N THR A 17 13.66 3.08 1.86
CA THR A 17 15.05 3.42 1.55
C THR A 17 15.30 3.45 0.04
N HIS A 18 14.77 2.47 -0.69
CA HIS A 18 14.81 2.43 -2.16
C HIS A 18 14.01 3.58 -2.80
N ALA A 19 12.79 3.86 -2.31
CA ALA A 19 11.95 4.93 -2.83
C ALA A 19 12.58 6.31 -2.63
N LYS A 20 13.36 6.52 -1.55
CA LYS A 20 14.07 7.80 -1.32
C LYS A 20 15.11 8.12 -2.40
N THR A 21 15.72 7.11 -3.02
CA THR A 21 16.74 7.32 -4.05
C THR A 21 16.10 7.61 -5.41
N HIS A 22 14.92 7.06 -5.68
CA HIS A 22 14.23 7.16 -6.98
C HIS A 22 13.20 8.29 -7.06
N CYS A 23 12.51 8.60 -5.95
CA CYS A 23 11.47 9.64 -5.90
C CYS A 23 12.07 11.03 -5.61
N ARG A 24 12.93 11.50 -6.51
CA ARG A 24 13.47 12.87 -6.51
C ARG A 24 13.06 13.57 -7.79
N ARG A 25 12.66 14.83 -7.67
CA ARG A 25 12.53 15.70 -8.84
C ARG A 25 13.92 16.01 -9.41
N ALA A 26 13.97 16.54 -10.63
CA ALA A 26 15.21 16.99 -11.26
C ALA A 26 15.97 18.04 -10.42
N ASP A 27 15.26 18.77 -9.55
CA ASP A 27 15.81 19.76 -8.61
C ASP A 27 16.30 19.15 -7.27
N GLY A 28 16.23 17.82 -7.11
CA GLY A 28 16.65 17.10 -5.91
C GLY A 28 15.63 17.06 -4.77
N THR A 29 14.49 17.77 -4.88
CA THR A 29 13.42 17.77 -3.87
C THR A 29 12.68 16.44 -3.84
N ALA A 30 12.24 16.03 -2.64
CA ALA A 30 11.41 14.84 -2.49
C ALA A 30 10.04 15.07 -3.15
N THR A 31 9.59 14.12 -3.97
CA THR A 31 8.22 14.15 -4.48
C THR A 31 7.21 13.77 -3.38
N ASN A 32 5.97 14.26 -3.51
CA ASN A 32 4.86 13.90 -2.62
C ASN A 32 4.61 12.38 -2.58
N GLU A 33 5.11 11.64 -3.57
CA GLU A 33 5.01 10.19 -3.68
C GLU A 33 5.62 9.44 -2.49
N GLN A 34 6.73 9.94 -1.91
CA GLN A 34 7.28 9.34 -0.70
C GLN A 34 6.33 9.46 0.50
N MET A 35 5.66 10.60 0.62
CA MET A 35 4.65 10.82 1.66
C MET A 35 3.46 9.89 1.45
N GLU A 36 3.00 9.74 0.20
CA GLU A 36 1.91 8.85 -0.16
C GLU A 36 2.18 7.38 0.20
N PHE A 37 3.41 6.88 -0.02
CA PHE A 37 3.81 5.54 0.42
C PHE A 37 3.78 5.41 1.94
N ARG A 38 4.35 6.38 2.68
CA ARG A 38 4.32 6.36 4.15
C ARG A 38 2.88 6.34 4.68
N GLN A 39 1.99 7.13 4.10
CA GLN A 39 0.58 7.18 4.48
C GLN A 39 -0.15 5.87 4.15
N ALA A 40 0.17 5.25 3.01
CA ALA A 40 -0.39 3.95 2.62
C ALA A 40 0.07 2.81 3.55
N PHE A 41 1.33 2.83 4.00
CA PHE A 41 1.91 1.77 4.83
C PHE A 41 1.62 1.92 6.33
N LYS A 42 1.16 3.09 6.79
CA LYS A 42 0.82 3.32 8.21
C LYS A 42 -0.14 2.26 8.80
N PRO A 43 -1.30 1.93 8.19
CA PRO A 43 -2.18 0.87 8.70
C PRO A 43 -1.58 -0.53 8.54
N LEU A 44 -0.83 -0.79 7.47
CA LEU A 44 -0.11 -2.06 7.28
C LEU A 44 0.88 -2.33 8.43
N LYS A 45 1.72 -1.33 8.74
CA LYS A 45 2.65 -1.37 9.87
C LYS A 45 1.92 -1.58 11.19
N LYS A 46 0.84 -0.83 11.44
CA LYS A 46 0.11 -0.89 12.72
C LYS A 46 -0.50 -2.28 12.98
N LEU A 47 -1.04 -2.93 11.95
CA LEU A 47 -1.76 -4.20 12.11
C LEU A 47 -0.86 -5.43 11.98
N HIS A 48 0.16 -5.36 11.13
CA HIS A 48 0.92 -6.55 10.72
C HIS A 48 2.43 -6.32 10.66
N GLY A 49 2.97 -5.22 11.20
CA GLY A 49 4.39 -4.86 11.05
C GLY A 49 5.38 -5.95 11.48
N GLU A 50 5.05 -6.70 12.53
CA GLU A 50 5.89 -7.80 13.05
C GLU A 50 5.63 -9.14 12.38
N SER A 51 4.56 -9.26 11.58
CA SER A 51 4.27 -10.48 10.84
C SER A 51 5.28 -10.69 9.71
N LEU A 52 5.58 -11.95 9.42
CA LEU A 52 6.37 -12.32 8.24
C LEU A 52 5.67 -11.87 6.96
N ALA A 53 6.44 -11.27 6.05
CA ALA A 53 5.93 -10.82 4.75
C ALA A 53 5.45 -12.00 3.89
N ALA A 54 6.06 -13.18 4.04
CA ALA A 54 5.66 -14.41 3.37
C ALA A 54 4.25 -14.90 3.77
N GLU A 55 3.79 -14.55 4.97
CA GLU A 55 2.47 -14.92 5.48
C GLU A 55 1.41 -13.83 5.21
N PHE A 56 1.77 -12.77 4.50
CA PHE A 56 0.84 -11.70 4.20
C PHE A 56 -0.08 -12.10 3.05
N GLY A 57 -1.38 -12.18 3.32
CA GLY A 57 -2.36 -12.68 2.36
C GLY A 57 -3.58 -11.77 2.18
N PRO A 58 -4.54 -12.19 1.33
CA PRO A 58 -5.74 -11.41 1.00
C PRO A 58 -6.56 -10.99 2.23
N ALA A 59 -6.66 -11.84 3.26
CA ALA A 59 -7.40 -11.53 4.49
C ALA A 59 -6.75 -10.36 5.26
N LYS A 60 -5.42 -10.40 5.45
CA LYS A 60 -4.66 -9.32 6.10
C LYS A 60 -4.74 -8.02 5.28
N LEU A 61 -4.69 -8.09 3.94
CA LEU A 61 -4.89 -6.92 3.09
C LEU A 61 -6.30 -6.31 3.21
N LYS A 62 -7.34 -7.15 3.34
CA LYS A 62 -8.71 -6.68 3.60
C LYS A 62 -8.82 -6.00 4.97
N ALA A 63 -8.16 -6.52 6.00
CA ALA A 63 -8.13 -5.88 7.32
C ALA A 63 -7.43 -4.50 7.28
N VAL A 64 -6.32 -4.40 6.57
CA VAL A 64 -5.64 -3.11 6.33
C VAL A 64 -6.55 -2.12 5.61
N ARG A 65 -7.30 -2.59 4.61
CA ARG A 65 -8.28 -1.78 3.88
C ARG A 65 -9.42 -1.32 4.79
N GLU A 66 -9.96 -2.20 5.63
CA GLU A 66 -11.03 -1.87 6.56
C GLU A 66 -10.58 -0.81 7.58
N ALA A 67 -9.37 -0.95 8.14
CA ALA A 67 -8.83 0.05 9.05
C ALA A 67 -8.65 1.45 8.40
N MET A 68 -8.51 1.53 7.06
CA MET A 68 -8.54 2.82 6.36
C MET A 68 -9.96 3.39 6.26
N VAL A 69 -10.95 2.53 6.02
CA VAL A 69 -12.37 2.90 5.96
C VAL A 69 -12.85 3.39 7.33
N GLU A 70 -12.52 2.67 8.40
CA GLU A 70 -12.81 3.04 9.79
C GLU A 70 -12.15 4.37 10.18
N ALA A 71 -11.00 4.69 9.60
CA ALA A 71 -10.32 5.97 9.78
C ALA A 71 -10.95 7.13 8.97
N GLY A 72 -12.11 6.91 8.34
CA GLY A 72 -12.84 7.92 7.57
C GLY A 72 -12.20 8.27 6.23
N ILE A 73 -11.31 7.43 5.70
CA ILE A 73 -10.65 7.70 4.42
C ILE A 73 -11.62 7.38 3.27
N CYS A 74 -11.74 8.30 2.31
CA CYS A 74 -12.63 8.12 1.18
C CYS A 74 -12.25 6.93 0.29
N ARG A 75 -13.25 6.29 -0.32
CA ARG A 75 -13.12 5.06 -1.13
C ARG A 75 -12.00 5.12 -2.16
N THR A 76 -11.90 6.23 -2.89
CA THR A 76 -10.91 6.41 -3.96
C THR A 76 -9.48 6.42 -3.41
N LEU A 77 -9.25 7.07 -2.27
CA LEU A 77 -7.96 7.10 -1.60
C LEU A 77 -7.63 5.75 -0.95
N VAL A 78 -8.61 5.06 -0.36
CA VAL A 78 -8.43 3.68 0.12
C VAL A 78 -7.95 2.77 -1.00
N ASN A 79 -8.63 2.78 -2.15
CA ASN A 79 -8.23 1.98 -3.31
C ASN A 79 -6.81 2.32 -3.79
N ARG A 80 -6.44 3.61 -3.86
CA ARG A 80 -5.07 4.03 -4.20
C ARG A 80 -4.04 3.52 -3.20
N ARG A 81 -4.31 3.59 -1.90
CA ARG A 81 -3.41 3.10 -0.85
C ARG A 81 -3.26 1.58 -0.89
N VAL A 82 -4.33 0.84 -1.13
CA VAL A 82 -4.29 -0.62 -1.33
C VAL A 82 -3.42 -1.00 -2.54
N LEU A 83 -3.51 -0.24 -3.64
CA LEU A 83 -2.61 -0.44 -4.80
C LEU A 83 -1.14 -0.20 -4.45
N ARG A 84 -0.83 0.79 -3.60
CA ARG A 84 0.54 1.03 -3.11
C ARG A 84 1.05 -0.11 -2.22
N VAL A 85 0.19 -0.67 -1.36
CA VAL A 85 0.52 -1.88 -0.62
C VAL A 85 0.84 -3.03 -1.59
N ARG A 86 0.02 -3.24 -2.63
CA ARG A 86 0.33 -4.26 -3.65
C ARG A 86 1.64 -3.98 -4.40
N PHE A 87 1.95 -2.70 -4.64
CA PHE A 87 3.21 -2.29 -5.27
C PHE A 87 4.43 -2.63 -4.41
N LEU A 88 4.34 -2.46 -3.08
CA LEU A 88 5.37 -2.91 -2.15
C LEU A 88 5.72 -4.40 -2.34
N PHE A 89 4.69 -5.27 -2.45
CA PHE A 89 4.90 -6.70 -2.66
C PHE A 89 5.38 -7.05 -4.06
N ARG A 90 4.98 -6.29 -5.09
CA ARG A 90 5.56 -6.44 -6.42
C ARG A 90 7.08 -6.18 -6.38
N TRP A 91 7.48 -5.08 -5.75
CA TRP A 91 8.89 -4.74 -5.57
C TRP A 91 9.62 -5.79 -4.73
N ALA A 92 9.00 -6.30 -3.67
CA ALA A 92 9.57 -7.37 -2.85
C ALA A 92 9.86 -8.66 -3.64
N VAL A 93 8.98 -9.01 -4.59
CA VAL A 93 9.20 -10.15 -5.51
C VAL A 93 10.37 -9.88 -6.45
N GLU A 94 10.49 -8.66 -6.97
CA GLU A 94 11.61 -8.24 -7.82
C GLU A 94 12.95 -8.30 -7.10
N GLN A 95 12.96 -8.06 -5.78
CA GLN A 95 14.14 -8.17 -4.92
C GLN A 95 14.35 -9.58 -4.32
N GLU A 96 13.58 -10.58 -4.76
CA GLU A 96 13.61 -11.97 -4.26
C GLU A 96 13.34 -12.10 -2.74
N MET A 97 12.74 -11.09 -2.11
CA MET A 97 12.45 -11.08 -0.67
C MET A 97 11.22 -11.91 -0.31
N VAL A 98 10.29 -12.09 -1.24
CA VAL A 98 9.06 -12.90 -1.06
C VAL A 98 8.73 -13.69 -2.33
N LEU A 99 7.98 -14.77 -2.18
CA LEU A 99 7.48 -15.56 -3.32
C LEU A 99 6.51 -14.76 -4.19
N THR A 100 6.54 -15.00 -5.49
CA THR A 100 5.56 -14.46 -6.47
C THR A 100 4.10 -14.80 -6.10
N THR A 101 3.88 -15.95 -5.46
CA THR A 101 2.55 -16.39 -5.00
C THR A 101 1.93 -15.42 -4.00
N VAL A 102 2.74 -14.78 -3.14
CA VAL A 102 2.29 -13.77 -2.18
C VAL A 102 1.70 -12.60 -2.96
N TYR A 103 2.46 -11.98 -3.86
CA TYR A 103 1.97 -10.86 -4.67
C TYR A 103 0.74 -11.23 -5.51
N HIS A 104 0.74 -12.39 -6.17
CA HIS A 104 -0.40 -12.86 -6.95
C HIS A 104 -1.67 -13.01 -6.12
N SER A 105 -1.57 -13.55 -4.90
CA SER A 105 -2.71 -13.65 -4.00
C SER A 105 -3.30 -12.27 -3.68
N LEU A 106 -2.46 -11.25 -3.44
CA LEU A 106 -2.91 -9.89 -3.14
C LEU A 106 -3.64 -9.23 -4.32
N LYS A 107 -3.32 -9.60 -5.56
CA LYS A 107 -4.04 -9.10 -6.75
C LYS A 107 -5.49 -9.57 -6.81
N THR A 108 -5.85 -10.64 -6.11
CA THR A 108 -7.23 -11.15 -6.05
C THR A 108 -8.17 -10.25 -5.23
N VAL A 109 -7.64 -9.34 -4.41
CA VAL A 109 -8.44 -8.41 -3.63
C VAL A 109 -8.96 -7.29 -4.54
N ILE A 110 -10.25 -7.35 -4.85
CA ILE A 110 -10.96 -6.33 -5.64
C ILE A 110 -11.07 -5.05 -4.82
N GLY A 111 -10.98 -3.89 -5.48
CA GLY A 111 -11.18 -2.58 -4.86
C GLY A 111 -12.59 -2.39 -4.29
N LEU A 112 -12.74 -1.43 -3.38
CA LEU A 112 -14.03 -0.99 -2.87
C LEU A 112 -14.89 -0.43 -4.01
N GLN A 113 -16.15 -0.86 -4.08
CA GLN A 113 -17.11 -0.48 -5.12
C GLN A 113 -17.96 0.72 -4.66
N PHE A 114 -18.30 1.61 -5.60
CA PHE A 114 -19.12 2.81 -5.32
C PHE A 114 -20.45 2.42 -4.68
N GLY A 115 -20.83 3.11 -3.60
CA GLY A 115 -22.12 2.92 -2.93
C GLY A 115 -22.32 1.53 -2.28
N ARG A 116 -21.28 0.70 -2.19
CA ARG A 116 -21.35 -0.67 -1.64
C ARG A 116 -20.54 -0.83 -0.35
N THR A 117 -20.04 0.26 0.19
CA THR A 117 -19.12 0.29 1.35
C THR A 117 -19.39 1.52 2.19
N PRO A 118 -19.12 1.50 3.51
CA PRO A 118 -19.29 2.67 4.38
C PRO A 118 -18.20 3.75 4.19
N ALA A 119 -17.21 3.53 3.32
CA ALA A 119 -16.18 4.51 3.03
C ALA A 119 -16.80 5.79 2.43
N PRO A 120 -16.39 6.99 2.90
CA PRO A 120 -16.89 8.25 2.35
C PRO A 120 -16.63 8.37 0.85
N GLU A 121 -17.52 9.06 0.14
CA GLU A 121 -17.29 9.51 -1.23
C GLU A 121 -16.82 10.97 -1.20
N THR A 122 -16.04 11.36 -2.20
CA THR A 122 -15.63 12.76 -2.39
C THR A 122 -16.55 13.43 -3.39
N ASP A 123 -16.85 14.71 -3.18
CA ASP A 123 -17.63 15.50 -4.13
C ASP A 123 -16.95 15.49 -5.52
N PRO A 124 -17.75 15.51 -6.61
CA PRO A 124 -17.22 15.68 -7.95
C PRO A 124 -16.39 16.97 -8.04
N ILE A 125 -15.23 16.89 -8.69
CA ILE A 125 -14.43 18.09 -9.00
C ILE A 125 -15.24 18.92 -10.00
N THR A 126 -15.71 20.09 -9.58
CA THR A 126 -16.35 21.05 -10.48
C THR A 126 -15.29 21.86 -11.24
N PRO A 127 -15.55 22.29 -12.48
CA PRO A 127 -14.66 23.20 -13.20
C PRO A 127 -14.38 24.47 -12.37
N VAL A 128 -13.14 24.96 -12.41
CA VAL A 128 -12.81 26.29 -11.89
C VAL A 128 -13.17 27.28 -12.99
N GLU A 129 -13.98 28.30 -12.67
CA GLU A 129 -14.28 29.40 -13.59
C GLU A 129 -12.96 30.13 -13.95
N ALA A 130 -12.76 30.38 -15.24
CA ALA A 130 -11.51 30.87 -15.83
C ALA A 130 -11.22 32.35 -15.54
#